data_AF-A0A948BAI0-F1
#
_entry.id   AF-A0A948BAI0-F1
#
_cell.length_a   1.000
_cell.length_b   1.000
_cell.length_c   1.000
_cell.angle_alpha   90.00
_cell.angle_beta   90.00
_cell.angle_gamma   90.00
#
_symmetry.space_group_name_H-M   'P 1'
#
loop_
_entity.id
_entity.type
_entity.pdbx_description
1 polymer ?
#
loop_
_entity_poly.entity_id
_entity_poly.type
_entity_poly.pdbx_seq_one_letter_code
_entity_poly.pdbx_strand_id
1 'polypeptide(L)'
;MKQLTPEEQEVILNKGTEPAGSGQYDRFFESGTYKCKQCGAELYRSDDKFDAHCGWPSFDQEIAGAVKRLPDADGLRTEIQCTKCGAHLGHVFEGEHMTDKNVRYCVNSVSLDFEKK
;
A
#
# COMPACT_ATOMS: atom_id res chain seq x y z
N MET A 1 14.99 0.23 -11.47
CA MET A 1 13.53 0.11 -11.31
C MET A 1 13.08 -1.05 -12.18
N LYS A 2 12.09 -1.84 -11.75
CA LYS A 2 11.55 -2.96 -12.53
C LYS A 2 10.71 -2.44 -13.69
N GLN A 3 10.64 -3.20 -14.77
CA GLN A 3 9.74 -2.92 -15.89
C GLN A 3 8.30 -3.22 -15.43
N LEU A 4 7.40 -2.27 -15.67
CA LEU A 4 6.00 -2.37 -15.27
C LEU A 4 5.12 -2.73 -16.47
N THR A 5 4.09 -3.56 -16.27
CA THR A 5 3.03 -3.78 -17.24
C THR A 5 2.19 -2.51 -17.43
N PRO A 6 1.38 -2.38 -18.52
CA PRO A 6 0.51 -1.22 -18.69
C PRO A 6 -0.44 -0.98 -17.50
N GLU A 7 -0.99 -2.05 -16.93
CA GLU A 7 -1.88 -1.99 -15.75
C GLU A 7 -1.12 -1.52 -14.51
N GLU A 8 0.10 -2.03 -14.30
CA GLU A 8 0.97 -1.59 -13.21
C GLU A 8 1.37 -0.12 -13.36
N GLN A 9 1.62 0.36 -14.59
CA GLN A 9 1.95 1.76 -14.84
C GLN A 9 0.78 2.69 -14.49
N GLU A 10 -0.45 2.29 -14.82
CA GLU A 10 -1.64 3.09 -14.52
C GLU A 10 -1.80 3.32 -13.02
N VAL A 11 -1.58 2.28 -12.21
CA VAL A 11 -1.66 2.41 -10.74
C VAL A 11 -0.42 3.10 -10.18
N ILE A 12 0.79 2.63 -10.51
CA ILE A 12 2.03 3.02 -9.85
C ILE A 12 2.53 4.39 -10.30
N LEU A 13 2.38 4.73 -11.58
CA LEU A 13 2.91 5.97 -12.17
C LEU A 13 1.81 7.03 -12.35
N ASN A 14 0.62 6.61 -12.81
CA ASN A 14 -0.49 7.53 -13.07
C ASN A 14 -1.44 7.70 -11.86
N LYS A 15 -1.06 7.15 -10.70
CA LYS A 15 -1.81 7.25 -9.43
C LYS A 15 -3.24 6.71 -9.52
N GLY A 16 -3.44 5.69 -10.35
CA GLY A 16 -4.69 4.94 -10.42
C GLY A 16 -4.95 4.13 -9.15
N THR A 17 -6.11 3.49 -9.10
CA THR A 17 -6.50 2.59 -8.00
C THR A 17 -7.06 1.31 -8.59
N GLU A 18 -6.59 0.16 -8.13
CA GLU A 18 -7.12 -1.13 -8.56
C GLU A 18 -8.57 -1.30 -8.07
N PRO A 19 -9.46 -2.00 -8.79
CA PRO A 19 -10.81 -2.26 -8.31
C PRO A 19 -10.84 -2.96 -6.94
N ALA A 20 -11.81 -2.60 -6.10
CA ALA A 20 -11.97 -3.23 -4.79
C ALA A 20 -12.16 -4.76 -4.92
N GLY A 21 -11.38 -5.52 -4.15
CA GLY A 21 -11.43 -6.98 -4.10
C GLY A 21 -10.80 -7.70 -5.29
N SER A 22 -10.22 -6.98 -6.27
CA SER A 22 -9.52 -7.62 -7.40
C SER A 22 -8.05 -7.94 -7.10
N GLY A 23 -7.47 -7.29 -6.10
CA GLY A 23 -6.06 -7.38 -5.76
C GLY A 23 -5.68 -8.71 -5.09
N GLN A 24 -4.57 -9.31 -5.50
CA GLN A 24 -4.09 -10.58 -4.98
C GLN A 24 -3.74 -10.56 -3.47
N TYR A 25 -3.54 -9.38 -2.89
CA TYR A 25 -3.11 -9.24 -1.50
C TYR A 25 -4.21 -8.81 -0.53
N ASP A 26 -5.43 -8.56 -1.00
CA ASP A 26 -6.58 -8.21 -0.15
C ASP A 26 -6.82 -9.27 0.94
N ARG A 27 -7.17 -10.49 0.52
CA ARG A 27 -7.43 -11.65 1.41
C ARG A 27 -6.21 -12.56 1.59
N PHE A 28 -5.02 -11.98 1.61
CA PHE A 28 -3.76 -12.70 1.74
C PHE A 28 -3.08 -12.36 3.08
N PHE A 29 -2.77 -13.37 3.89
CA PHE A 29 -2.26 -13.20 5.26
C PHE A 29 -1.09 -14.15 5.57
N GLU A 30 -0.27 -14.46 4.57
CA GLU A 30 0.97 -15.23 4.79
C GLU A 30 2.04 -14.38 5.50
N SER A 31 2.90 -15.04 6.26
CA SER A 31 4.02 -14.38 6.93
C SER A 31 5.13 -13.99 5.94
N GLY A 32 5.48 -12.71 5.93
CA GLY A 32 6.49 -12.13 5.05
C GLY A 32 6.52 -10.62 5.05
N THR A 33 7.15 -10.06 4.02
CA THR A 33 7.39 -8.64 3.83
C THR A 33 6.82 -8.18 2.50
N TYR A 34 6.08 -7.07 2.52
CA TYR A 34 5.57 -6.42 1.31
C TYR A 34 6.56 -5.35 0.86
N LYS A 35 7.04 -5.50 -0.38
CA LYS A 35 8.03 -4.66 -1.03
C LYS A 35 7.37 -3.82 -2.13
N CYS A 36 7.93 -2.66 -2.42
CA CYS A 36 7.54 -1.85 -3.56
C CYS A 36 7.80 -2.62 -4.86
N LYS A 37 6.76 -2.80 -5.67
CA LYS A 37 6.84 -3.46 -6.98
C LYS A 37 7.91 -2.83 -7.88
N GLN A 38 8.00 -1.50 -7.90
CA GLN A 38 8.88 -0.76 -8.81
C GLN A 38 10.37 -0.81 -8.40
N CYS A 39 10.69 -0.71 -7.11
CA CYS A 39 12.08 -0.55 -6.65
C CYS A 39 12.58 -1.59 -5.65
N GLY A 40 11.70 -2.48 -5.18
CA GLY A 40 12.02 -3.54 -4.21
C GLY A 40 12.28 -3.07 -2.79
N ALA A 41 12.02 -1.79 -2.45
CA ALA A 41 12.12 -1.31 -1.07
C ALA A 41 11.08 -2.02 -0.18
N GLU A 42 11.45 -2.38 1.04
CA GLU A 42 10.50 -2.93 2.01
C GLU A 42 9.55 -1.82 2.49
N LEU A 43 8.26 -2.09 2.50
CA LEU A 43 7.21 -1.12 2.83
C LEU A 43 6.43 -1.51 4.09
N TYR A 44 6.00 -2.77 4.18
CA TYR A 44 5.13 -3.25 5.26
C TYR A 44 5.50 -4.67 5.68
N ARG A 45 5.21 -5.01 6.94
CA ARG A 45 5.33 -6.38 7.46
C ARG A 45 3.95 -7.02 7.52
N SER A 46 3.89 -8.33 7.31
CA SER A 46 2.66 -9.12 7.49
C SER A 46 2.08 -9.02 8.91
N ASP A 47 2.92 -8.83 9.93
CA ASP A 47 2.48 -8.65 11.33
C ASP A 47 1.62 -7.40 11.54
N ASP A 48 1.78 -6.38 10.68
CA ASP A 48 1.03 -5.12 10.71
C ASP A 48 -0.19 -5.15 9.76
N LYS A 49 -0.41 -6.26 9.04
CA LYS A 49 -1.54 -6.42 8.11
C LYS A 49 -2.80 -6.85 8.87
N PHE A 50 -3.94 -6.27 8.52
CA PHE A 50 -5.25 -6.65 9.05
C PHE A 50 -6.33 -6.66 7.97
N ASP A 51 -7.47 -7.31 8.26
CA ASP A 51 -8.64 -7.29 7.38
C ASP A 51 -9.52 -6.07 7.72
N ALA A 52 -9.49 -5.06 6.85
CA ALA A 52 -10.34 -3.87 6.98
C ALA A 52 -11.68 -4.02 6.23
N HIS A 53 -11.90 -5.13 5.50
CA HIS A 53 -13.05 -5.34 4.63
C HIS A 53 -13.29 -4.21 3.60
N CYS A 54 -12.26 -3.44 3.25
CA CYS A 54 -12.35 -2.35 2.28
C CYS A 54 -12.10 -2.79 0.83
N GLY A 55 -11.58 -4.01 0.61
CA GLY A 55 -11.26 -4.55 -0.70
C GLY A 55 -9.83 -4.30 -1.18
N TRP A 56 -8.96 -3.80 -0.29
CA TRP A 56 -7.53 -3.62 -0.56
C TRP A 56 -6.71 -4.08 0.66
N PRO A 57 -5.47 -4.57 0.46
CA PRO A 57 -4.59 -4.89 1.56
C PRO A 57 -4.42 -3.68 2.48
N SER A 58 -4.68 -3.91 3.76
CA SER A 58 -4.66 -2.88 4.80
C SER A 58 -3.60 -3.18 5.85
N PHE A 59 -2.81 -2.16 6.19
CA PHE A 59 -1.78 -2.24 7.22
C PHE A 59 -2.00 -1.13 8.24
N ASP A 60 -1.65 -1.35 9.50
CA ASP A 60 -1.74 -0.32 10.54
C ASP A 60 -0.41 0.38 10.83
N GLN A 61 0.68 -0.12 10.24
CA GLN A 61 2.02 0.42 10.39
C GLN A 61 2.89 0.12 9.17
N GLU A 62 3.64 1.13 8.74
CA GLU A 62 4.70 1.01 7.75
C GLU A 62 6.04 0.66 8.41
N ILE A 63 6.96 0.11 7.61
CA ILE A 63 8.37 0.10 7.97
C ILE A 63 8.86 1.55 8.05
N ALA A 64 9.38 1.94 9.20
CA ALA A 64 9.72 3.34 9.49
C ALA A 64 10.49 4.02 8.36
N GLY A 65 9.92 5.11 7.81
CA GLY A 65 10.51 5.90 6.73
C GLY A 65 10.33 5.34 5.32
N ALA A 66 9.73 4.16 5.15
CA ALA A 66 9.53 3.54 3.84
C ALA A 66 8.44 4.21 2.99
N VAL A 67 7.49 4.88 3.65
CA VAL A 67 6.32 5.50 3.03
C VAL A 67 6.33 7.01 3.26
N LYS A 68 6.12 7.77 2.19
CA LYS A 68 5.91 9.21 2.21
C LYS A 68 4.42 9.49 2.12
N ARG A 69 3.93 10.37 3.00
CA ARG A 69 2.54 10.84 3.04
C ARG A 69 2.43 12.20 2.37
N LEU A 70 1.48 12.36 1.45
CA LEU A 70 1.26 13.58 0.68
C LEU A 70 -0.24 13.90 0.68
N PRO A 71 -0.69 15.05 1.20
CA PRO A 71 -2.08 15.45 1.07
C PRO A 71 -2.50 15.53 -0.39
N ASP A 72 -3.66 14.96 -0.72
CA ASP A 72 -4.28 15.12 -2.03
C ASP A 72 -4.74 16.58 -2.23
N ALA A 73 -4.94 16.98 -3.48
CA ALA A 73 -5.38 18.34 -3.82
C ALA A 73 -6.75 18.70 -3.23
N ASP A 74 -7.58 17.70 -2.91
CA ASP A 74 -8.86 17.87 -2.24
C ASP A 74 -8.72 18.15 -0.72
N GLY A 75 -7.55 17.88 -0.13
CA GLY A 75 -7.28 18.01 1.30
C GLY A 75 -8.02 17.00 2.19
N LEU A 76 -8.77 16.06 1.60
CA LEU A 76 -9.57 15.06 2.32
C LEU A 76 -8.80 13.75 2.52
N ARG A 77 -7.95 13.39 1.56
CA ARG A 77 -7.18 12.15 1.59
C ARG A 77 -5.69 12.44 1.63
N THR A 78 -4.93 11.48 2.15
CA THR A 78 -3.47 11.53 2.16
C THR A 78 -2.94 10.38 1.32
N GLU A 79 -2.39 10.71 0.15
CA GLU A 79 -1.69 9.78 -0.73
C GLU A 79 -0.47 9.22 0.00
N ILE A 80 -0.22 7.92 -0.19
CA ILE A 80 1.02 7.26 0.22
C ILE A 80 1.84 6.86 -1.00
N GLN A 81 3.14 7.18 -0.94
CA GLN A 81 4.11 6.83 -1.98
C GLN A 81 5.32 6.13 -1.37
N CYS A 82 6.01 5.32 -2.16
CA CYS A 82 7.30 4.77 -1.75
C CYS A 82 8.33 5.91 -1.62
N THR A 83 8.92 6.08 -0.44
CA THR A 83 9.94 7.12 -0.19
C THR A 83 11.14 6.99 -1.14
N LYS A 84 11.51 5.77 -1.54
CA LYS A 84 12.70 5.49 -2.36
C LYS A 84 12.54 5.87 -3.84
N CYS A 85 11.35 5.68 -4.43
CA CYS A 85 11.16 5.86 -5.88
C CYS A 85 9.96 6.72 -6.28
N GLY A 86 9.11 7.14 -5.34
CA GLY A 86 7.90 7.91 -5.62
C GLY A 86 6.74 7.10 -6.21
N ALA A 87 6.85 5.77 -6.26
CA ALA A 87 5.75 4.89 -6.68
C ALA A 87 4.48 5.17 -5.87
N HIS A 88 3.35 5.36 -6.54
CA HIS A 88 2.05 5.42 -5.88
C HIS A 88 1.71 4.07 -5.23
N LEU A 89 1.31 4.12 -3.96
CA LEU A 89 0.92 2.94 -3.19
C LEU A 89 -0.59 2.91 -2.93
N GLY A 90 -1.22 4.05 -2.64
CA GLY A 90 -2.62 4.14 -2.26
C GLY A 90 -2.86 5.34 -1.34
N HIS A 91 -3.62 5.13 -0.27
CA HIS A 91 -3.96 6.18 0.70
C HIS A 91 -3.81 5.73 2.15
N VAL A 92 -3.59 6.68 3.06
CA VAL A 92 -3.65 6.46 4.51
C VAL A 92 -4.84 7.20 5.12
N PHE A 93 -5.49 6.55 6.08
CA PHE A 93 -6.61 7.06 6.84
C PHE A 93 -6.30 6.95 8.33
N GLU A 94 -6.73 7.93 9.12
CA GLU A 94 -6.50 7.96 10.57
C GLU A 94 -7.83 8.25 11.27
N GLY A 95 -8.01 7.76 12.50
CA GLY A 95 -9.22 8.03 13.29
C GLY A 95 -10.39 7.10 13.05
N GLU A 96 -10.21 6.01 12.30
CA GLU A 96 -11.26 5.03 12.00
C GLU A 96 -11.46 3.97 13.10
N HIS A 97 -10.56 3.93 14.08
CA HIS A 97 -10.58 3.04 15.25
C HIS A 97 -10.66 1.54 14.91
N MET A 98 -10.03 1.13 13.79
CA MET A 98 -9.96 -0.28 13.37
C MET A 98 -8.85 -1.07 14.07
N THR A 99 -7.81 -0.37 14.54
CA THR A 99 -6.69 -0.93 15.31
C THR A 99 -6.32 0.02 16.44
N ASP A 100 -5.53 -0.45 17.42
CA ASP A 100 -5.04 0.39 18.53
C ASP A 100 -4.17 1.56 18.04
N LYS A 101 -3.46 1.39 16.92
CA LYS A 101 -2.66 2.45 16.30
C LYS A 101 -3.53 3.49 15.61
N ASN A 102 -4.79 3.17 15.33
CA ASN A 102 -5.79 4.07 14.74
C ASN A 102 -5.36 4.69 13.39
N VAL A 103 -4.59 3.92 12.62
CA VAL A 103 -4.10 4.26 11.28
C VAL A 103 -4.39 3.08 10.37
N ARG A 104 -4.81 3.36 9.14
CA ARG A 104 -5.03 2.37 8.09
C ARG A 104 -4.38 2.82 6.78
N TYR A 105 -3.30 2.13 6.42
CA TYR A 105 -2.70 2.18 5.11
C TYR A 105 -3.47 1.28 4.15
N CYS A 106 -4.25 1.87 3.25
CA CYS A 106 -5.01 1.19 2.22
C CYS A 106 -4.17 1.18 0.94
N VAL A 107 -3.62 0.01 0.58
CA VAL A 107 -2.58 -0.10 -0.45
C VAL A 107 -3.10 -0.86 -1.66
N ASN A 108 -2.72 -0.48 -2.86
CA ASN A 108 -2.97 -1.27 -4.06
C ASN A 108 -2.06 -2.51 -4.06
N SER A 109 -2.64 -3.69 -4.26
CA SER A 109 -1.90 -4.95 -4.42
C SER A 109 -0.94 -4.89 -5.60
N VAL A 110 -1.36 -4.26 -6.70
CA VAL A 110 -0.53 -4.01 -7.90
C VAL A 110 0.77 -3.25 -7.58
N SER A 111 0.78 -2.40 -6.56
CA SER A 111 1.96 -1.65 -6.13
C SER A 111 2.93 -2.46 -5.26
N LEU A 112 2.57 -3.70 -4.89
CA LEU A 112 3.31 -4.54 -3.97
C LEU A 112 3.89 -5.80 -4.65
N ASP A 113 5.04 -6.23 -4.16
CA ASP A 113 5.55 -7.59 -4.29
C ASP A 113 5.66 -8.20 -2.90
N PHE A 114 5.39 -9.48 -2.74
CA PHE A 114 5.52 -10.18 -1.46
C PHE A 114 6.74 -11.10 -1.44
N GLU A 115 7.52 -11.00 -0.36
CA GLU A 115 8.61 -11.93 -0.05
C GLU A 115 8.24 -12.75 1.19
N LYS A 116 8.11 -14.06 1.02
CA LYS A 116 7.79 -15.00 2.10
C LYS A 116 8.98 -15.10 3.08
N LYS A 117 8.67 -15.15 4.37
CA LYS A 117 9.65 -15.34 5.45
C LYS A 117 10.13 -16.79 5.56
#